data_AF-A0A088E4U5-F1
#
_entry.id   AF-A0A088E4U5-F1
#
_cell.length_a   1.000
_cell.length_b   1.000
_cell.length_c   1.000
_cell.angle_alpha   90.00
_cell.angle_beta   90.00
_cell.angle_gamma   90.00
#
_symmetry.space_group_name_H-M   'P 1'
#
loop_
_entity.id
_entity.type
_entity.pdbx_description
1 polymer ?
#
loop_
_entity_poly.entity_id
_entity_poly.type
_entity_poly.pdbx_seq_one_letter_code
_entity_poly.pdbx_strand_id
1 'polypeptide(L)'
;MRMSLLDLAIGIEFKVHRWASIRAEIPRPDGFRVTEEIDGKPCTAWRGSESGKYAVYLLRKRGMEHNAVMSRLASILGEKPRYLGIKDTNAVTEQLIYVTRKSKDFHREESFSIEFMGFTSTKLNHTGNIFSIKLETGDKEELKRRVNTIKGEGVLPAFIGYQRFGTRRPITHLVGKALTQRDWCKAVDFILGYPFVWENENIRLFREEYMKGEVKEELLRKIPSQERNIYLELRKTEDCLSALRKSRVKLSFYVEAYQSYLFNRVLSRKLRYSTVHERDEITIPTDPKQCDAECLEVFEVEGIQRGSFHIEELGISLRPVKRNAFMNVRGLHFDGEFVTFSLERGMYATVVLSEILNADPKEFT
;
A
#
# COMPACT_ATOMS: atom_id res chain seq x y z
N MET A 1 -20.13 5.84 17.23
CA MET A 1 -19.44 5.11 16.14
C MET A 1 -18.00 4.96 16.55
N ARG A 2 -17.49 3.73 16.74
CA ARG A 2 -16.10 3.53 17.15
C ARG A 2 -15.27 3.27 15.89
N MET A 3 -14.68 4.32 15.31
CA MET A 3 -13.65 4.15 14.29
C MET A 3 -12.47 3.41 14.92
N SER A 4 -11.77 2.59 14.13
CA SER A 4 -10.57 1.94 14.65
C SER A 4 -9.50 3.01 14.95
N LEU A 5 -8.68 2.79 15.98
CA LEU A 5 -7.54 3.67 16.26
C LEU A 5 -6.59 3.73 15.07
N LEU A 6 -6.52 2.64 14.28
CA LEU A 6 -5.69 2.57 13.10
C LEU A 6 -6.23 3.46 11.96
N ASP A 7 -7.54 3.52 11.74
CA ASP A 7 -8.15 4.46 10.77
C ASP A 7 -7.76 5.89 11.10
N LEU A 8 -7.96 6.29 12.36
CA LEU A 8 -7.62 7.62 12.85
C LEU A 8 -6.12 7.91 12.71
N ALA A 9 -5.27 6.94 13.05
CA ALA A 9 -3.82 7.08 12.94
C ALA A 9 -3.34 7.30 11.50
N ILE A 10 -4.12 6.91 10.48
CA ILE A 10 -3.78 7.13 9.07
C ILE A 10 -4.67 8.19 8.40
N GLY A 11 -5.41 8.98 9.17
CA GLY A 11 -6.20 10.11 8.70
C GLY A 11 -7.56 9.75 8.12
N ILE A 12 -8.02 8.50 8.27
CA ILE A 12 -9.39 8.11 7.93
C ILE A 12 -10.30 8.46 9.11
N GLU A 13 -10.97 9.60 9.01
CA GLU A 13 -11.82 10.17 10.07
C GLU A 13 -13.33 10.09 9.70
N PHE A 14 -13.67 9.34 8.65
CA PHE A 14 -15.03 9.18 8.14
C PHE A 14 -15.29 7.74 7.68
N LYS A 15 -16.53 7.27 7.89
CA LYS A 15 -17.08 6.02 7.38
C LYS A 15 -18.43 6.31 6.76
N VAL A 16 -18.73 5.70 5.61
CA VAL A 16 -20.02 5.87 4.95
C VAL A 16 -21.11 5.24 5.82
N HIS A 17 -20.83 4.04 6.33
CA HIS A 17 -21.79 3.26 7.09
C HIS A 17 -21.46 3.18 8.59
N ARG A 18 -22.51 3.15 9.40
CA ARG A 18 -22.42 2.99 10.86
C ARG A 18 -22.77 1.58 11.28
N TRP A 19 -21.95 0.63 10.88
CA TRP A 19 -22.17 -0.79 11.18
C TRP A 19 -21.61 -1.22 12.54
N ALA A 20 -22.15 -2.32 13.09
CA ALA A 20 -21.45 -3.08 14.12
C ALA A 20 -20.23 -3.80 13.51
N SER A 21 -19.20 -4.09 14.30
CA SER A 21 -18.06 -4.87 13.80
C SER A 21 -18.49 -6.30 13.47
N ILE A 22 -18.04 -6.82 12.32
CA ILE A 22 -18.04 -8.25 12.01
C ILE A 22 -16.60 -8.72 12.13
N ARG A 23 -16.36 -9.68 13.02
CA ARG A 23 -15.06 -10.37 13.05
C ARG A 23 -14.99 -11.33 11.87
N ALA A 24 -13.93 -11.20 11.08
CA ALA A 24 -13.67 -12.09 9.97
C ALA A 24 -12.18 -12.37 9.85
N GLU A 25 -11.83 -13.61 9.51
CA GLU A 25 -10.46 -14.01 9.24
C GLU A 25 -10.29 -14.34 7.76
N ILE A 26 -9.10 -14.05 7.23
CA ILE A 26 -8.73 -14.39 5.86
C ILE A 26 -7.68 -15.51 5.94
N PRO A 27 -8.00 -16.74 5.50
CA PRO A 27 -7.07 -17.87 5.55
C PRO A 27 -5.97 -17.71 4.49
N ARG A 28 -4.97 -16.88 4.77
CA ARG A 28 -3.89 -16.56 3.82
C ARG A 28 -2.87 -17.71 3.70
N PRO A 29 -2.24 -17.89 2.52
CA PRO A 29 -2.35 -17.04 1.33
C PRO A 29 -3.59 -17.33 0.46
N ASP A 30 -4.22 -18.51 0.60
CA ASP A 30 -5.22 -19.01 -0.35
C ASP A 30 -6.56 -18.27 -0.33
N GLY A 31 -6.91 -17.69 0.82
CA GLY A 31 -8.08 -16.86 1.04
C GLY A 31 -7.94 -15.42 0.53
N PHE A 32 -6.77 -15.00 0.05
CA PHE A 32 -6.60 -13.67 -0.54
C PHE A 32 -6.04 -13.80 -1.95
N ARG A 33 -6.92 -13.69 -2.95
CA ARG A 33 -6.60 -13.87 -4.36
C ARG A 33 -6.65 -12.55 -5.09
N VAL A 34 -5.63 -12.28 -5.89
CA VAL A 34 -5.52 -11.03 -6.67
C VAL A 34 -5.15 -11.36 -8.11
N THR A 35 -6.01 -11.02 -9.06
CA THR A 35 -5.75 -11.15 -10.49
C THR A 35 -5.61 -9.76 -11.10
N GLU A 36 -4.50 -9.49 -11.77
CA GLU A 36 -4.28 -8.22 -12.46
C GLU A 36 -5.30 -8.01 -13.59
N GLU A 37 -5.80 -6.78 -13.75
CA GLU A 37 -6.74 -6.41 -14.80
C GLU A 37 -6.02 -5.64 -15.92
N ILE A 38 -6.13 -6.14 -17.14
CA ILE A 38 -5.54 -5.59 -18.36
C ILE A 38 -6.67 -5.25 -19.31
N ASP A 39 -6.76 -3.98 -19.72
CA ASP A 39 -7.83 -3.50 -20.61
C ASP A 39 -9.24 -3.87 -20.13
N GLY A 40 -9.47 -3.79 -18.81
CA GLY A 40 -10.76 -4.10 -18.19
C GLY A 40 -11.07 -5.60 -18.07
N LYS A 41 -10.12 -6.49 -18.39
CA LYS A 41 -10.29 -7.95 -18.33
C LYS A 41 -9.25 -8.60 -17.42
N PRO A 42 -9.54 -9.78 -16.84
CA PRO A 42 -8.54 -10.55 -16.11
C PRO A 42 -7.31 -10.84 -16.98
N CYS A 43 -6.10 -10.71 -16.42
CA CYS A 43 -4.87 -10.97 -17.15
C CYS A 43 -4.76 -12.41 -17.69
N THR A 44 -5.47 -13.35 -17.09
CA THR A 44 -5.59 -14.75 -17.54
C THR A 44 -6.26 -14.89 -18.90
N ALA A 45 -7.09 -13.92 -19.30
CA ALA A 45 -7.73 -13.86 -20.61
C ALA A 45 -6.86 -13.18 -21.68
N TRP A 46 -5.75 -12.55 -21.30
CA TRP A 46 -4.87 -11.88 -22.26
C TRP A 46 -4.20 -12.91 -23.18
N ARG A 47 -4.10 -12.59 -24.47
CA ARG A 47 -3.36 -13.37 -25.48
C ARG A 47 -2.58 -12.40 -26.35
N GLY A 48 -1.31 -12.72 -26.60
CA GLY A 48 -0.42 -11.93 -27.43
C GLY A 48 -0.40 -12.38 -28.88
N SER A 49 0.34 -11.64 -29.70
CA SER A 49 0.64 -11.99 -31.09
C SER A 49 1.67 -13.11 -31.19
N GLU A 50 1.85 -13.67 -32.40
CA GLU A 50 2.88 -14.68 -32.69
C GLU A 50 4.31 -14.11 -32.69
N SER A 51 4.46 -12.80 -32.86
CA SER A 51 5.75 -12.10 -32.82
C SER A 51 5.61 -10.70 -32.21
N GLY A 52 6.70 -10.16 -31.67
CA GLY A 52 6.72 -8.83 -31.06
C GLY A 52 7.99 -8.56 -30.28
N LYS A 53 8.11 -7.34 -29.76
CA LYS A 53 9.31 -6.87 -29.04
C LYS A 53 9.54 -7.57 -27.69
N TYR A 54 8.47 -7.98 -27.03
CA TYR A 54 8.50 -8.59 -25.71
C TYR A 54 7.71 -9.89 -25.70
N ALA A 55 8.28 -10.92 -25.08
CA ALA A 55 7.56 -12.13 -24.71
C ALA A 55 6.83 -11.90 -23.39
N VAL A 56 5.54 -12.22 -23.35
CA VAL A 56 4.68 -12.01 -22.19
C VAL A 56 4.38 -13.34 -21.53
N TYR A 57 4.51 -13.39 -20.21
CA TYR A 57 4.20 -14.55 -19.40
C TYR A 57 3.13 -14.22 -18.37
N LEU A 58 2.20 -15.14 -18.17
CA LEU A 58 1.30 -15.14 -17.02
C LEU A 58 2.03 -15.78 -15.84
N LEU A 59 2.33 -14.96 -14.84
CA LEU A 59 2.91 -15.40 -13.58
C LEU A 59 1.81 -15.63 -12.55
N ARG A 60 1.73 -16.87 -12.05
CA ARG A 60 0.94 -17.24 -10.87
C ARG A 60 1.89 -17.48 -9.71
N LYS A 61 1.72 -16.79 -8.58
CA LYS A 61 2.55 -17.01 -7.37
C LYS A 61 1.67 -17.19 -6.13
N ARG A 62 2.15 -17.98 -5.17
CA ARG A 62 1.48 -18.28 -3.90
C ARG A 62 2.45 -18.05 -2.74
N GLY A 63 2.10 -17.14 -1.82
CA GLY A 63 2.85 -16.94 -0.58
C GLY A 63 4.30 -16.44 -0.75
N MET A 64 4.67 -16.00 -1.95
CA MET A 64 6.06 -15.65 -2.31
C MET A 64 6.22 -14.14 -2.49
N GLU A 65 7.34 -13.61 -1.96
CA GLU A 65 7.69 -12.21 -2.10
C GLU A 65 8.01 -11.86 -3.55
N HIS A 66 7.57 -10.68 -3.98
CA HIS A 66 7.62 -10.30 -5.39
C HIS A 66 9.06 -10.18 -5.92
N ASN A 67 9.98 -9.54 -5.19
CA ASN A 67 11.37 -9.44 -5.64
C ASN A 67 12.10 -10.80 -5.64
N ALA A 68 11.76 -11.68 -4.69
CA ALA A 68 12.28 -13.05 -4.65
C ALA A 68 11.87 -13.83 -5.91
N VAL A 69 10.58 -13.80 -6.30
CA VAL A 69 10.13 -14.48 -7.53
C VAL A 69 10.75 -13.85 -8.78
N MET A 70 10.89 -12.52 -8.85
CA MET A 70 11.55 -11.86 -9.98
C MET A 70 13.04 -12.24 -10.10
N SER A 71 13.71 -12.43 -8.96
CA SER A 71 15.12 -12.86 -8.94
C SER A 71 15.26 -14.31 -9.39
N ARG A 72 14.34 -15.19 -8.94
CA ARG A 72 14.30 -16.59 -9.39
C ARG A 72 14.00 -16.71 -10.88
N LEU A 73 13.05 -15.92 -11.38
CA LEU A 73 12.70 -15.87 -12.79
C LEU A 73 13.83 -15.32 -13.66
N ALA A 74 14.68 -14.42 -13.14
CA ALA A 74 15.85 -13.96 -13.87
C ALA A 74 16.80 -15.11 -14.24
N SER A 75 17.00 -16.06 -13.33
CA SER A 75 17.79 -17.27 -13.61
C SER A 75 17.10 -18.22 -14.58
N ILE A 76 15.77 -18.32 -14.55
CA ILE A 76 15.00 -19.24 -15.39
C ILE A 76 14.85 -18.73 -16.82
N LEU A 77 14.61 -17.42 -16.98
CA LEU A 77 14.31 -16.78 -18.25
C LEU A 77 15.54 -16.14 -18.90
N GLY A 78 16.66 -16.02 -18.17
CA GLY A 78 17.90 -15.41 -18.63
C GLY A 78 17.98 -13.88 -18.45
N GLU A 79 16.89 -13.24 -18.02
CA GLU A 79 16.85 -11.82 -17.70
C GLU A 79 15.78 -11.51 -16.65
N LYS A 80 15.96 -10.42 -15.89
CA LYS A 80 14.97 -10.01 -14.88
C LYS A 80 13.68 -9.53 -15.56
N PRO A 81 12.52 -10.15 -15.27
CA PRO A 81 11.27 -9.73 -15.89
C PRO A 81 10.85 -8.31 -15.50
N ARG A 82 10.21 -7.63 -16.44
CA ARG A 82 9.47 -6.37 -16.21
C ARG A 82 8.05 -6.71 -15.76
N TYR A 83 7.41 -5.82 -15.01
CA TYR A 83 6.05 -5.99 -14.48
C TYR A 83 5.34 -4.64 -14.34
N LEU A 84 4.01 -4.64 -14.22
CA LEU A 84 3.19 -3.42 -14.14
C LEU A 84 2.96 -2.94 -12.70
N GLY A 85 3.13 -3.82 -11.71
CA GLY A 85 3.06 -3.50 -10.30
C GLY A 85 3.55 -4.64 -9.41
N ILE A 86 3.94 -4.29 -8.18
CA ILE A 86 4.25 -5.26 -7.13
C ILE A 86 2.92 -5.82 -6.59
N LYS A 87 2.88 -7.12 -6.27
CA LYS A 87 1.70 -7.80 -5.72
C LYS A 87 2.02 -8.37 -4.33
N ASP A 88 0.99 -8.51 -3.51
CA ASP A 88 1.09 -8.95 -2.11
C ASP A 88 1.82 -10.28 -1.94
N THR A 89 2.72 -10.37 -0.96
CA THR A 89 3.45 -11.60 -0.62
C THR A 89 2.52 -12.67 -0.06
N ASN A 90 1.68 -12.33 0.91
CA ASN A 90 0.79 -13.25 1.62
C ASN A 90 -0.57 -13.42 0.92
N ALA A 91 -0.49 -13.82 -0.35
CA ALA A 91 -1.62 -13.94 -1.27
C ALA A 91 -1.32 -14.97 -2.38
N VAL A 92 -2.38 -15.41 -3.06
CA VAL A 92 -2.30 -16.03 -4.38
C VAL A 92 -2.51 -14.94 -5.43
N THR A 93 -1.55 -14.74 -6.33
CA THR A 93 -1.63 -13.63 -7.28
C THR A 93 -1.33 -14.06 -8.69
N GLU A 94 -2.07 -13.50 -9.64
CA GLU A 94 -1.89 -13.67 -11.08
C GLU A 94 -1.58 -12.31 -11.72
N GLN A 95 -0.52 -12.22 -12.51
CA GLN A 95 -0.11 -10.98 -13.18
C GLN A 95 0.65 -11.27 -14.47
N LEU A 96 0.75 -10.29 -15.36
CA LEU A 96 1.61 -10.40 -16.54
C LEU A 96 3.00 -9.84 -16.27
N ILE A 97 4.00 -10.55 -16.79
CA ILE A 97 5.40 -10.15 -16.78
C ILE A 97 5.98 -10.21 -18.19
N TYR A 98 7.05 -9.45 -18.43
CA TYR A 98 7.66 -9.32 -19.76
C TYR A 98 9.14 -9.60 -19.70
N VAL A 99 9.64 -10.27 -20.73
CA VAL A 99 11.07 -10.40 -21.05
C VAL A 99 11.27 -10.05 -22.53
N THR A 100 12.48 -9.66 -22.91
CA THR A 100 12.83 -9.30 -24.28
C THR A 100 12.83 -10.50 -25.23
N ARG A 101 13.12 -11.70 -24.73
CA ARG A 101 13.16 -12.92 -25.54
C ARG A 101 12.37 -14.04 -24.90
N LYS A 102 11.56 -14.75 -25.70
CA LYS A 102 10.93 -15.99 -25.28
C LYS A 102 12.03 -17.04 -25.06
N SER A 103 12.01 -17.69 -23.90
CA SER A 103 12.97 -18.76 -23.56
C SER A 103 12.29 -20.08 -23.21
N LYS A 104 11.06 -20.05 -22.68
CA LYS A 104 10.25 -21.23 -22.36
C LYS A 104 8.78 -21.00 -22.68
N ASP A 105 8.02 -22.07 -22.84
CA ASP A 105 6.55 -21.99 -22.91
C ASP A 105 5.90 -22.09 -21.53
N PHE A 106 6.44 -22.94 -20.66
CA PHE A 106 5.91 -23.15 -19.32
C PHE A 106 7.03 -23.51 -18.34
N HIS A 107 6.89 -23.08 -17.09
CA HIS A 107 7.75 -23.49 -15.98
C HIS A 107 6.95 -23.45 -14.68
N ARG A 108 7.15 -24.42 -13.80
CA ARG A 108 6.49 -24.49 -12.48
C ARG A 108 7.49 -24.87 -11.41
N GLU A 109 7.40 -24.18 -10.29
CA GLU A 109 7.96 -24.56 -8.99
C GLU A 109 6.81 -24.64 -7.98
N GLU A 110 7.10 -25.05 -6.74
CA GLU A 110 6.10 -25.20 -5.69
C GLU A 110 5.31 -23.91 -5.43
N SER A 111 5.99 -22.76 -5.42
CA SER A 111 5.43 -21.47 -5.02
C SER A 111 5.03 -20.55 -6.18
N PHE A 112 5.36 -20.91 -7.43
CA PHE A 112 4.95 -20.14 -8.61
C PHE A 112 4.98 -20.94 -9.91
N SER A 113 4.28 -20.44 -10.92
CA SER A 113 4.38 -20.92 -12.30
C SER A 113 4.33 -19.77 -13.29
N ILE A 114 4.95 -19.96 -14.44
CA ILE A 114 4.84 -19.07 -15.60
C ILE A 114 4.33 -19.83 -16.82
N GLU A 115 3.52 -19.16 -17.61
CA GLU A 115 2.94 -19.66 -18.86
C GLU A 115 3.11 -18.58 -19.93
N PHE A 116 3.68 -18.92 -21.07
CA PHE A 116 3.87 -17.99 -22.18
C PHE A 116 2.52 -17.68 -22.83
N MET A 117 2.19 -16.39 -22.95
CA MET A 117 0.88 -15.93 -23.39
C MET A 117 0.90 -15.32 -24.79
N GLY A 118 2.07 -15.23 -25.43
CA GLY A 118 2.27 -14.55 -26.71
C GLY A 118 3.20 -13.34 -26.59
N PHE A 119 3.36 -12.62 -27.70
CA PHE A 119 4.22 -11.44 -27.78
C PHE A 119 3.42 -10.13 -27.73
N THR A 120 4.11 -9.04 -27.41
CA THR A 120 3.60 -7.67 -27.58
C THR A 120 4.72 -6.72 -27.99
N SER A 121 4.38 -5.67 -28.74
CA SER A 121 5.27 -4.56 -29.05
C SER A 121 4.91 -3.28 -28.28
N THR A 122 3.79 -3.28 -27.58
CA THR A 122 3.28 -2.13 -26.81
C THR A 122 3.26 -2.45 -25.32
N LYS A 123 3.25 -1.40 -24.50
CA LYS A 123 3.05 -1.53 -23.06
C LYS A 123 1.61 -1.93 -22.78
N LEU A 124 1.39 -2.93 -21.92
CA LEU A 124 0.03 -3.29 -21.53
C LEU A 124 -0.57 -2.24 -20.60
N ASN A 125 -1.87 -2.08 -20.72
CA ASN A 125 -2.65 -1.13 -19.98
C ASN A 125 -3.23 -1.79 -18.72
N HIS A 126 -2.55 -1.62 -17.59
CA HIS A 126 -3.03 -2.05 -16.27
C HIS A 126 -4.15 -1.13 -15.81
N THR A 127 -5.39 -1.64 -15.85
CA THR A 127 -6.59 -0.88 -15.47
C THR A 127 -6.95 -1.07 -14.00
N GLY A 128 -6.51 -2.16 -13.37
CA GLY A 128 -6.85 -2.44 -11.98
C GLY A 128 -6.49 -3.84 -11.49
N ASN A 129 -7.15 -4.27 -10.43
CA ASN A 129 -7.01 -5.61 -9.87
C ASN A 129 -8.38 -6.17 -9.49
N ILE A 130 -8.56 -7.46 -9.73
CA ILE A 130 -9.72 -8.24 -9.33
C ILE A 130 -9.34 -8.98 -8.05
N PHE A 131 -10.11 -8.78 -7.00
CA PHE A 131 -9.92 -9.38 -5.69
C PHE A 131 -10.98 -10.46 -5.49
N SER A 132 -10.56 -11.62 -4.99
CA SER A 132 -11.45 -12.65 -4.48
C SER A 132 -10.95 -13.06 -3.10
N ILE A 133 -11.72 -12.70 -2.08
CA ILE A 133 -11.28 -12.73 -0.69
C ILE A 133 -12.24 -13.60 0.11
N LYS A 134 -11.72 -14.70 0.66
CA LYS A 134 -12.45 -15.56 1.58
C LYS A 134 -12.53 -14.89 2.94
N LEU A 135 -13.74 -14.74 3.45
CA LEU A 135 -14.00 -14.19 4.78
C LEU A 135 -14.64 -15.26 5.66
N GLU A 136 -13.86 -15.79 6.60
CA GLU A 136 -14.35 -16.74 7.60
C GLU A 136 -14.96 -15.96 8.76
N THR A 137 -16.29 -15.98 8.85
CA THR A 137 -17.06 -15.25 9.86
C THR A 137 -18.30 -16.04 10.29
N GLY A 138 -18.74 -15.79 11.54
CA GLY A 138 -20.01 -16.31 12.06
C GLY A 138 -21.24 -15.58 11.51
N ASP A 139 -21.08 -14.35 11.00
CA ASP A 139 -22.19 -13.46 10.65
C ASP A 139 -22.41 -13.35 9.13
N LYS A 140 -22.47 -14.49 8.43
CA LYS A 140 -22.54 -14.54 6.96
C LYS A 140 -23.74 -13.79 6.35
N GLU A 141 -24.91 -13.84 6.98
CA GLU A 141 -26.11 -13.15 6.48
C GLU A 141 -25.96 -11.63 6.56
N GLU A 142 -25.39 -11.13 7.66
CA GLU A 142 -25.10 -9.71 7.83
C GLU A 142 -24.00 -9.25 6.86
N LEU A 143 -22.95 -10.06 6.65
CA LEU A 143 -21.94 -9.81 5.62
C LEU A 143 -22.57 -9.69 4.23
N LYS A 144 -23.44 -10.64 3.86
CA LYS A 144 -24.17 -10.63 2.58
C LYS A 144 -25.03 -9.36 2.42
N ARG A 145 -25.72 -8.95 3.48
CA ARG A 145 -26.52 -7.72 3.50
C ARG A 145 -25.66 -6.49 3.21
N ARG A 146 -24.54 -6.33 3.90
CA ARG A 146 -23.61 -5.18 3.72
C ARG A 146 -22.99 -5.14 2.34
N VAL A 147 -22.56 -6.29 1.83
CA VAL A 147 -22.03 -6.43 0.47
C VAL A 147 -23.07 -5.99 -0.56
N ASN A 148 -24.34 -6.39 -0.40
CA ASN A 148 -25.42 -5.97 -1.29
C ASN A 148 -25.73 -4.46 -1.17
N THR A 149 -25.64 -3.88 0.02
CA THR A 149 -25.79 -2.42 0.21
C THR A 149 -24.71 -1.66 -0.56
N ILE A 150 -23.42 -1.96 -0.34
CA ILE A 150 -22.31 -1.30 -1.05
C ILE A 150 -22.40 -1.55 -2.55
N LYS A 151 -22.83 -2.74 -2.97
CA LYS A 151 -23.03 -3.04 -4.39
C LYS A 151 -24.07 -2.13 -5.03
N GLY A 152 -25.14 -1.79 -4.31
CA GLY A 152 -26.17 -0.85 -4.77
C GLY A 152 -25.66 0.58 -4.90
N GLU A 153 -24.68 0.97 -4.09
CA GLU A 153 -24.02 2.28 -4.14
C GLU A 153 -22.95 2.35 -5.25
N GLY A 154 -22.23 1.24 -5.48
CA GLY A 154 -21.24 1.11 -6.55
C GLY A 154 -19.92 1.85 -6.32
N VAL A 155 -19.88 2.78 -5.36
CA VAL A 155 -18.71 3.61 -5.04
C VAL A 155 -18.44 3.64 -3.54
N LEU A 156 -17.17 3.86 -3.18
CA LEU A 156 -16.75 4.14 -1.80
C LEU A 156 -15.72 5.27 -1.79
N PRO A 157 -15.54 6.02 -0.68
CA PRO A 157 -14.44 6.96 -0.53
C PRO A 157 -13.09 6.32 -0.86
N ALA A 158 -12.31 6.97 -1.72
CA ALA A 158 -11.03 6.48 -2.24
C ALA A 158 -9.85 6.72 -1.28
N PHE A 159 -10.05 6.43 0.01
CA PHE A 159 -9.00 6.52 1.01
C PHE A 159 -7.76 5.72 0.60
N ILE A 160 -6.61 6.21 1.01
CA ILE A 160 -5.34 5.51 0.85
C ILE A 160 -5.21 4.52 2.01
N GLY A 161 -5.03 3.24 1.66
CA GLY A 161 -5.09 2.14 2.62
C GLY A 161 -3.85 1.98 3.49
N TYR A 162 -3.99 1.15 4.53
CA TYR A 162 -3.00 0.89 5.60
C TYR A 162 -1.61 0.50 5.08
N GLN A 163 -1.52 -0.23 3.98
CA GLN A 163 -0.27 -0.66 3.37
C GLN A 163 0.65 0.51 3.00
N ARG A 164 0.09 1.68 2.64
CA ARG A 164 0.90 2.89 2.33
C ARG A 164 1.63 3.42 3.55
N PHE A 165 1.07 3.19 4.74
CA PHE A 165 1.59 3.68 6.02
C PHE A 165 2.43 2.64 6.75
N GLY A 166 2.32 1.37 6.35
CA GLY A 166 2.97 0.20 6.94
C GLY A 166 1.96 -0.63 7.74
N THR A 167 1.71 -1.89 7.35
CA THR A 167 0.67 -2.71 7.97
C THR A 167 0.99 -3.10 9.42
N ARG A 168 2.22 -3.57 9.68
CA ARG A 168 2.67 -3.93 11.04
C ARG A 168 2.97 -2.71 11.90
N ARG A 169 3.46 -1.63 11.27
CA ARG A 169 3.95 -0.42 11.90
C ARG A 169 3.56 0.81 11.07
N PRO A 170 2.36 1.38 11.30
CA PRO A 170 1.74 2.40 10.46
C PRO A 170 2.30 3.80 10.70
N ILE A 171 3.62 3.98 10.61
CA ILE A 171 4.31 5.23 10.97
C ILE A 171 5.07 5.88 9.81
N THR A 172 4.98 5.32 8.60
CA THR A 172 5.70 5.84 7.41
C THR A 172 5.39 7.33 7.16
N HIS A 173 4.15 7.77 7.38
CA HIS A 173 3.76 9.17 7.24
C HIS A 173 4.30 10.06 8.37
N LEU A 174 4.56 9.53 9.57
CA LEU A 174 5.15 10.28 10.69
C LEU A 174 6.62 10.60 10.44
N VAL A 175 7.37 9.67 9.83
CA VAL A 175 8.72 9.95 9.29
C VAL A 175 8.61 11.08 8.28
N GLY A 176 7.67 10.99 7.33
CA GLY A 176 7.45 12.02 6.31
C GLY A 176 7.14 13.39 6.90
N LYS A 177 6.28 13.45 7.92
CA LYS A 177 5.97 14.67 8.66
C LYS A 177 7.22 15.29 9.27
N ALA A 178 8.01 14.51 10.01
CA ALA A 178 9.25 14.98 10.61
C ALA A 178 10.23 15.53 9.56
N LEU A 179 10.36 14.85 8.41
CA LEU A 179 11.17 15.34 7.28
C LEU A 179 10.66 16.68 6.73
N THR A 180 9.34 16.85 6.55
CA THR A 180 8.78 18.15 6.11
C THR A 180 9.03 19.29 7.10
N GLN A 181 9.25 18.96 8.38
CA GLN A 181 9.53 19.90 9.46
C GLN A 181 11.04 20.09 9.71
N ARG A 182 11.92 19.41 8.94
CA ARG A 182 13.38 19.39 9.11
C ARG A 182 13.80 18.87 10.50
N ASP A 183 12.91 18.13 11.15
CA ASP A 183 13.19 17.46 12.42
C ASP A 183 13.86 16.10 12.12
N TRP A 184 15.14 16.18 11.76
CA TRP A 184 15.92 15.03 11.31
C TRP A 184 16.00 13.95 12.37
N CYS A 185 16.21 14.33 13.62
CA CYS A 185 16.36 13.39 14.72
C CYS A 185 15.03 12.69 15.02
N LYS A 186 13.91 13.40 15.00
CA LYS A 186 12.60 12.75 15.13
C LYS A 186 12.29 11.81 13.96
N ALA A 187 12.71 12.14 12.74
CA ALA A 187 12.60 11.23 11.61
C ALA A 187 13.44 9.95 11.82
N VAL A 188 14.67 10.09 12.35
CA VAL A 188 15.52 8.95 12.73
C VAL A 188 14.89 8.14 13.87
N ASP A 189 14.35 8.77 14.90
CA ASP A 189 13.66 8.09 16.00
C ASP A 189 12.44 7.31 15.51
N PHE A 190 11.67 7.86 14.58
CA PHE A 190 10.59 7.10 13.94
C PHE A 190 11.13 5.91 13.14
N ILE A 191 12.32 5.98 12.53
CA ILE A 191 12.88 4.83 11.80
C ILE A 191 13.49 3.79 12.76
N LEU A 192 14.16 4.20 13.83
CA LEU A 192 14.96 3.32 14.69
C LEU A 192 14.29 2.92 16.00
N GLY A 193 13.32 3.69 16.49
CA GLY A 193 12.65 3.51 17.78
C GLY A 193 11.18 3.14 17.66
N TYR A 194 10.39 3.52 18.68
CA TYR A 194 8.94 3.31 18.83
C TYR A 194 8.49 1.89 18.44
N PRO A 195 8.74 0.89 19.30
CA PRO A 195 8.36 -0.50 19.05
C PRO A 195 6.85 -0.68 18.92
N PHE A 196 6.43 -1.55 17.99
CA PHE A 196 5.05 -2.01 17.87
C PHE A 196 4.95 -3.47 18.29
N VAL A 197 3.85 -3.82 18.99
CA VAL A 197 3.64 -5.18 19.51
C VAL A 197 3.59 -6.26 18.40
N TRP A 198 3.31 -5.86 17.16
CA TRP A 198 3.17 -6.72 15.98
C TRP A 198 4.48 -6.90 15.18
N GLU A 199 5.56 -6.25 15.60
CA GLU A 199 6.87 -6.46 15.01
C GLU A 199 7.49 -7.78 15.47
N ASN A 200 8.45 -8.29 14.68
CA ASN A 200 9.24 -9.42 15.13
C ASN A 200 10.02 -9.04 16.39
N GLU A 201 10.18 -9.99 17.31
CA GLU A 201 10.82 -9.79 18.61
C GLU A 201 12.20 -9.12 18.51
N ASN A 202 13.07 -9.53 17.58
CA ASN A 202 14.39 -8.93 17.44
C ASN A 202 14.32 -7.44 17.07
N ILE A 203 13.37 -7.07 16.20
CA ILE A 203 13.17 -5.68 15.80
C ILE A 203 12.60 -4.88 16.97
N ARG A 204 11.66 -5.47 17.72
CA ARG A 204 11.07 -4.84 18.90
C ARG A 204 12.11 -4.55 19.97
N LEU A 205 12.94 -5.54 20.31
CA LEU A 205 14.04 -5.41 21.27
C LEU A 205 15.06 -4.35 20.81
N PHE A 206 15.46 -4.36 19.54
CA PHE A 206 16.35 -3.33 19.01
C PHE A 206 15.78 -1.92 19.20
N ARG A 207 14.49 -1.72 18.88
CA ARG A 207 13.82 -0.43 19.03
C ARG A 207 13.73 -0.01 20.50
N GLU A 208 13.45 -0.95 21.41
CA GLU A 208 13.43 -0.69 22.85
C GLU A 208 14.81 -0.27 23.38
N GLU A 209 15.86 -0.99 23.01
CA GLU A 209 17.23 -0.66 23.41
C GLU A 209 17.70 0.66 22.78
N TYR A 210 17.30 0.97 21.53
CA TYR A 210 17.56 2.26 20.90
C TYR A 210 16.97 3.41 21.72
N MET A 211 15.72 3.30 22.16
CA MET A 211 15.07 4.33 22.98
C MET A 211 15.72 4.49 24.36
N LYS A 212 16.45 3.49 24.85
CA LYS A 212 17.21 3.54 26.11
C LYS A 212 18.64 4.04 25.92
N GLY A 213 19.15 4.10 24.69
CA GLY A 213 20.56 4.36 24.39
C GLY A 213 21.49 3.17 24.68
N GLU A 214 20.95 1.95 24.75
CA GLU A 214 21.66 0.74 25.23
C GLU A 214 21.69 -0.38 24.17
N VAL A 215 21.75 -0.04 22.87
CA VAL A 215 21.70 -1.03 21.78
C VAL A 215 22.89 -1.97 21.82
N LYS A 216 22.62 -3.26 21.93
CA LYS A 216 23.64 -4.30 21.88
C LYS A 216 24.04 -4.67 20.45
N GLU A 217 25.33 -4.90 20.24
CA GLU A 217 25.92 -5.18 18.91
C GLU A 217 25.32 -6.43 18.24
N GLU A 218 24.97 -7.45 19.02
CA GLU A 218 24.39 -8.69 18.50
C GLU A 218 23.03 -8.48 17.83
N LEU A 219 22.26 -7.45 18.23
CA LEU A 219 20.97 -7.14 17.61
C LEU A 219 21.13 -6.52 16.22
N LEU A 220 22.24 -5.81 15.96
CA LEU A 220 22.48 -5.19 14.67
C LEU A 220 22.56 -6.20 13.52
N ARG A 221 22.95 -7.44 13.80
CA ARG A 221 22.97 -8.53 12.79
C ARG A 221 21.58 -9.11 12.51
N LYS A 222 20.59 -8.83 13.37
CA LYS A 222 19.24 -9.41 13.35
C LYS A 222 18.15 -8.45 12.84
N ILE A 223 18.50 -7.19 12.57
CA ILE A 223 17.58 -6.18 12.04
C ILE A 223 17.79 -5.95 10.54
N PRO A 224 16.82 -5.32 9.83
CA PRO A 224 16.98 -5.03 8.43
C PRO A 224 18.12 -4.05 8.17
N SER A 225 18.71 -4.18 6.97
CA SER A 225 19.88 -3.40 6.59
C SER A 225 19.66 -1.88 6.55
N GLN A 226 18.41 -1.41 6.43
CA GLN A 226 18.11 0.01 6.41
C GLN A 226 18.34 0.62 7.80
N GLU A 227 17.64 0.11 8.81
CA GLU A 227 17.74 0.56 10.20
C GLU A 227 19.17 0.43 10.71
N ARG A 228 19.84 -0.68 10.39
CA ARG A 228 21.24 -0.89 10.76
C ARG A 228 22.17 0.20 10.23
N ASN A 229 22.06 0.56 8.95
CA ASN A 229 22.98 1.55 8.36
C ASN A 229 22.74 2.95 8.93
N ILE A 230 21.47 3.30 9.17
CA ILE A 230 21.10 4.59 9.76
C ILE A 230 21.64 4.66 11.20
N TYR A 231 21.43 3.60 12.00
CA TYR A 231 21.92 3.55 13.38
C TYR A 231 23.46 3.65 13.47
N LEU A 232 24.17 2.87 12.64
CA LEU A 232 25.65 2.90 12.64
C LEU A 232 26.20 4.27 12.25
N GLU A 233 25.57 4.96 11.29
CA GLU A 233 25.99 6.31 10.91
C GLU A 233 25.67 7.33 11.99
N LEU A 234 24.49 7.23 12.62
CA LEU A 234 24.11 8.09 13.75
C LEU A 234 25.13 7.96 14.88
N ARG A 235 25.48 6.74 15.28
CA ARG A 235 26.47 6.50 16.33
C ARG A 235 27.86 7.02 15.97
N LYS A 236 28.23 7.00 14.69
CA LYS A 236 29.54 7.46 14.22
C LYS A 236 29.65 8.99 14.19
N THR A 237 28.57 9.67 13.82
CA THR A 237 28.60 11.09 13.45
C THR A 237 27.86 11.99 14.43
N GLU A 238 26.97 11.41 15.24
CA GLU A 238 25.98 12.12 16.07
C GLU A 238 25.10 13.09 15.26
N ASP A 239 25.06 12.93 13.93
CA ASP A 239 24.29 13.76 13.01
C ASP A 239 23.15 12.97 12.37
N CYS A 240 21.92 13.34 12.74
CA CYS A 240 20.70 12.71 12.24
C CYS A 240 20.51 12.89 10.72
N LEU A 241 20.97 14.01 10.15
CA LEU A 241 20.87 14.24 8.70
C LEU A 241 21.81 13.32 7.93
N SER A 242 23.06 13.17 8.38
CA SER A 242 24.00 12.17 7.84
C SER A 242 23.43 10.76 7.95
N ALA A 243 22.85 10.41 9.10
CA ALA A 243 22.21 9.11 9.30
C ALA A 243 21.08 8.84 8.29
N LEU A 244 20.19 9.81 8.07
CA LEU A 244 19.11 9.70 7.08
C LEU A 244 19.64 9.47 5.66
N ARG A 245 20.75 10.10 5.28
CA ARG A 245 21.39 9.91 3.96
C ARG A 245 21.89 8.48 3.73
N LYS A 246 22.00 7.65 4.76
CA LYS A 246 22.30 6.21 4.65
C LYS A 246 21.08 5.32 4.46
N SER A 247 19.87 5.89 4.43
CA SER A 247 18.64 5.14 4.19
C SER A 247 18.70 4.41 2.85
N ARG A 248 18.39 3.10 2.88
CA ARG A 248 18.23 2.29 1.66
C ARG A 248 16.88 2.52 0.97
N VAL A 249 15.90 3.03 1.72
CA VAL A 249 14.61 3.45 1.18
C VAL A 249 14.71 4.93 0.79
N LYS A 250 14.20 5.26 -0.40
CA LYS A 250 14.15 6.65 -0.87
C LYS A 250 13.34 7.48 0.13
N LEU A 251 13.98 8.51 0.70
CA LEU A 251 13.34 9.35 1.72
C LEU A 251 12.09 10.07 1.21
N SER A 252 12.00 10.33 -0.10
CA SER A 252 10.79 10.87 -0.74
C SER A 252 9.55 10.01 -0.49
N PHE A 253 9.68 8.68 -0.35
CA PHE A 253 8.54 7.80 -0.09
C PHE A 253 7.88 8.07 1.26
N TYR A 254 8.64 8.48 2.28
CA TYR A 254 8.08 8.90 3.57
C TYR A 254 7.27 10.18 3.42
N VAL A 255 7.79 11.16 2.68
CA VAL A 255 7.12 12.44 2.44
C VAL A 255 5.86 12.26 1.58
N GLU A 256 5.89 11.37 0.58
CA GLU A 256 4.70 11.02 -0.21
C GLU A 256 3.66 10.24 0.63
N ALA A 257 4.09 9.43 1.60
CA ALA A 257 3.18 8.81 2.56
C ALA A 257 2.53 9.87 3.46
N TYR A 258 3.24 10.95 3.79
CA TYR A 258 2.65 12.08 4.49
C TYR A 258 1.63 12.84 3.64
N GLN A 259 1.90 13.09 2.34
CA GLN A 259 0.87 13.60 1.42
C GLN A 259 -0.36 12.66 1.35
N SER A 260 -0.15 11.36 1.47
CA SER A 260 -1.24 10.37 1.51
C SER A 260 -2.09 10.48 2.78
N TYR A 261 -1.46 10.75 3.93
CA TYR A 261 -2.14 11.01 5.20
C TYR A 261 -2.98 12.29 5.11
N LEU A 262 -2.40 13.37 4.57
CA LEU A 262 -3.12 14.64 4.35
C LEU A 262 -4.31 14.44 3.40
N PHE A 263 -4.16 13.67 2.33
CA PHE A 263 -5.26 13.29 1.45
C PHE A 263 -6.41 12.63 2.22
N ASN A 264 -6.11 11.64 3.07
CA ASN A 264 -7.14 10.97 3.86
C ASN A 264 -7.88 11.95 4.78
N ARG A 265 -7.15 12.85 5.46
CA ARG A 265 -7.75 13.86 6.34
C ARG A 265 -8.63 14.84 5.57
N VAL A 266 -8.14 15.39 4.45
CA VAL A 266 -8.91 16.34 3.62
C VAL A 266 -10.16 15.66 3.06
N LEU A 267 -10.05 14.43 2.53
CA LEU A 267 -11.22 13.68 2.07
C LEU A 267 -12.22 13.44 3.20
N SER A 268 -11.75 13.09 4.41
CA SER A 268 -12.62 12.91 5.57
C SER A 268 -13.36 14.18 5.99
N ARG A 269 -12.70 15.35 5.91
CA ARG A 269 -13.31 16.66 6.20
C ARG A 269 -14.37 17.00 5.17
N LYS A 270 -14.04 16.86 3.89
CA LYS A 270 -14.96 17.13 2.78
C LYS A 270 -16.21 16.25 2.84
N LEU A 271 -16.06 14.96 3.09
CA LEU A 271 -17.20 14.04 3.23
C LEU A 271 -18.09 14.36 4.44
N ARG A 272 -17.57 15.07 5.44
CA ARG A 272 -18.30 15.41 6.66
C ARG A 272 -19.01 16.76 6.57
N TYR A 273 -18.39 17.75 5.92
CA TYR A 273 -18.81 19.14 6.00
C TYR A 273 -19.18 19.76 4.64
N SER A 274 -18.90 19.08 3.54
CA SER A 274 -19.08 19.59 2.18
C SER A 274 -19.90 18.61 1.35
N THR A 275 -20.43 19.07 0.21
CA THR A 275 -20.99 18.16 -0.80
C THR A 275 -19.84 17.68 -1.69
N VAL A 276 -19.67 16.36 -1.80
CA VAL A 276 -18.66 15.73 -2.67
C VAL A 276 -19.38 14.82 -3.65
N HIS A 277 -19.14 15.00 -4.94
CA HIS A 277 -19.71 14.20 -6.01
C HIS A 277 -18.75 13.07 -6.41
N GLU A 278 -19.29 12.00 -7.01
CA GLU A 278 -18.54 10.78 -7.36
C GLU A 278 -17.31 11.04 -8.26
N ARG A 279 -17.39 12.08 -9.12
CA ARG A 279 -16.35 12.44 -10.08
C ARG A 279 -15.37 13.50 -9.57
N ASP A 280 -15.53 13.94 -8.32
CA ASP A 280 -14.65 14.96 -7.76
C ASP A 280 -13.23 14.43 -7.59
N GLU A 281 -12.26 15.29 -7.84
CA GLU A 281 -10.84 15.04 -7.59
C GLU A 281 -10.37 15.89 -6.41
N ILE A 282 -9.76 15.26 -5.41
CA ILE A 282 -9.14 15.95 -4.29
C ILE A 282 -7.67 16.20 -4.63
N THR A 283 -7.26 17.45 -4.47
CA THR A 283 -5.87 17.88 -4.65
C THR A 283 -5.22 18.17 -3.31
N ILE A 284 -4.04 17.61 -3.06
CA ILE A 284 -3.13 18.02 -1.98
C ILE A 284 -2.02 18.86 -2.61
N PRO A 285 -2.11 20.20 -2.54
CA PRO A 285 -1.12 21.08 -3.13
C PRO A 285 0.19 21.08 -2.34
N THR A 286 1.22 21.70 -2.90
CA THR A 286 2.50 21.93 -2.21
C THR A 286 2.64 23.34 -1.63
N ASP A 287 1.74 24.24 -2.02
CA ASP A 287 1.61 25.60 -1.49
C ASP A 287 0.24 25.74 -0.82
N PRO A 288 0.16 26.07 0.48
CA PRO A 288 -1.11 26.27 1.18
C PRO A 288 -2.05 27.27 0.50
N LYS A 289 -1.54 28.23 -0.28
CA LYS A 289 -2.38 29.20 -1.02
C LYS A 289 -3.25 28.56 -2.11
N GLN A 290 -2.97 27.31 -2.48
CA GLN A 290 -3.73 26.56 -3.48
C GLN A 290 -4.76 25.60 -2.83
N CYS A 291 -4.85 25.58 -1.50
CA CYS A 291 -5.86 24.81 -0.80
C CYS A 291 -7.25 25.45 -0.93
N ASP A 292 -8.27 24.61 -0.98
CA ASP A 292 -9.62 25.00 -0.59
C ASP A 292 -9.77 25.05 0.95
N ALA A 293 -10.96 25.36 1.45
CA ALA A 293 -11.20 25.59 2.88
C ALA A 293 -10.83 24.37 3.74
N GLU A 294 -11.30 23.16 3.38
CA GLU A 294 -11.01 21.96 4.16
C GLU A 294 -9.54 21.53 4.07
N CYS A 295 -8.90 21.74 2.91
CA CYS A 295 -7.46 21.54 2.75
C CYS A 295 -6.65 22.47 3.63
N LEU A 296 -7.04 23.76 3.69
CA LEU A 296 -6.34 24.76 4.47
C LEU A 296 -6.46 24.48 5.97
N GLU A 297 -7.66 24.11 6.46
CA GLU A 297 -7.86 23.69 7.86
C GLU A 297 -6.90 22.54 8.23
N VAL A 298 -6.82 21.50 7.39
CA VAL A 298 -5.91 20.37 7.63
C VAL A 298 -4.45 20.83 7.62
N PHE A 299 -4.07 21.70 6.68
CA PHE A 299 -2.70 22.22 6.60
C PHE A 299 -2.31 23.05 7.82
N GLU A 300 -3.22 23.88 8.34
CA GLU A 300 -3.00 24.67 9.56
C GLU A 300 -2.82 23.77 10.79
N VAL A 301 -3.69 22.77 10.96
CA VAL A 301 -3.59 21.79 12.06
C VAL A 301 -2.27 21.01 12.00
N GLU A 302 -1.81 20.70 10.78
CA GLU A 302 -0.59 19.94 10.56
C GLU A 302 0.69 20.81 10.49
N GLY A 303 0.54 22.14 10.56
CA GLY A 303 1.65 23.10 10.48
C GLY A 303 2.36 23.12 9.12
N ILE A 304 1.63 22.88 8.03
CA ILE A 304 2.19 22.90 6.67
C ILE A 304 2.36 24.33 6.19
N GLN A 305 3.55 24.64 5.68
CA GLN A 305 3.90 25.95 5.14
C GLN A 305 4.36 25.83 3.69
N ARG A 306 4.48 26.97 3.02
CA ARG A 306 5.09 27.03 1.69
C ARG A 306 6.53 26.49 1.76
N GLY A 307 6.85 25.53 0.90
CA GLY A 307 8.18 24.90 0.89
C GLY A 307 8.34 23.69 1.81
N SER A 308 7.31 23.33 2.62
CA SER A 308 7.37 22.10 3.44
C SER A 308 7.68 20.85 2.62
N PHE A 309 7.18 20.76 1.39
CA PHE A 309 7.41 19.63 0.46
C PHE A 309 8.63 19.78 -0.47
N HIS A 310 9.41 20.85 -0.31
CA HIS A 310 10.68 21.07 -1.01
C HIS A 310 11.82 21.03 0.01
N ILE A 311 12.47 19.88 0.18
CA ILE A 311 13.52 19.62 1.17
C ILE A 311 14.87 19.56 0.44
N GLU A 312 15.55 20.70 0.39
CA GLU A 312 16.81 20.88 -0.33
C GLU A 312 17.92 19.96 0.18
N GLU A 313 18.04 19.81 1.50
CA GLU A 313 19.08 19.06 2.21
C GLU A 313 19.09 17.57 1.84
N LEU A 314 17.97 17.07 1.35
CA LEU A 314 17.72 15.70 0.93
C LEU A 314 17.40 15.58 -0.58
N GLY A 315 17.41 16.69 -1.33
CA GLY A 315 17.06 16.71 -2.75
C GLY A 315 15.63 16.26 -3.05
N ILE A 316 14.69 16.48 -2.12
CA ILE A 316 13.29 16.05 -2.27
C ILE A 316 12.46 17.25 -2.71
N SER A 317 11.72 17.11 -3.80
CA SER A 317 10.74 18.10 -4.25
C SER A 317 9.51 17.37 -4.75
N LEU A 318 8.46 17.36 -3.93
CA LEU A 318 7.23 16.70 -4.34
C LEU A 318 6.36 17.61 -5.19
N ARG A 319 5.49 16.99 -5.98
CA ARG A 319 4.45 17.66 -6.75
C ARG A 319 3.11 17.56 -5.99
N PRO A 320 2.12 18.39 -6.34
CA PRO A 320 0.75 18.19 -5.88
C PRO A 320 0.27 16.77 -6.17
N VAL A 321 -0.46 16.19 -5.23
CA VAL A 321 -1.13 14.89 -5.41
C VAL A 321 -2.58 15.16 -5.81
N LYS A 322 -3.03 14.45 -6.85
CA LYS A 322 -4.39 14.53 -7.39
C LYS A 322 -4.98 13.14 -7.44
N ARG A 323 -6.15 12.94 -6.84
CA ARG A 323 -6.81 11.63 -6.73
C ARG A 323 -8.32 11.81 -6.67
N ASN A 324 -9.06 10.90 -7.29
CA ASN A 324 -10.52 10.85 -7.17
C ASN A 324 -10.94 10.76 -5.69
N ALA A 325 -12.06 11.41 -5.36
CA ALA A 325 -12.66 11.34 -4.03
C ALA A 325 -13.30 9.96 -3.76
N PHE A 326 -13.77 9.31 -4.82
CA PHE A 326 -14.42 8.00 -4.77
C PHE A 326 -13.72 6.97 -5.66
N MET A 327 -13.78 5.71 -5.24
CA MET A 327 -13.35 4.54 -6.00
C MET A 327 -14.57 3.74 -6.44
N ASN A 328 -14.55 3.29 -7.69
CA ASN A 328 -15.56 2.39 -8.23
C ASN A 328 -15.32 0.96 -7.73
N VAL A 329 -16.30 0.36 -7.05
CA VAL A 329 -16.24 -1.02 -6.57
C VAL A 329 -17.05 -1.91 -7.52
N ARG A 330 -16.39 -2.39 -8.57
CA ARG A 330 -17.07 -3.09 -9.68
C ARG A 330 -17.26 -4.58 -9.36
N GLY A 331 -18.39 -5.13 -9.78
CA GLY A 331 -18.64 -6.57 -9.66
C GLY A 331 -18.68 -7.09 -8.22
N LEU A 332 -18.95 -6.23 -7.23
CA LEU A 332 -19.02 -6.61 -5.84
C LEU A 332 -20.10 -7.68 -5.62
N HIS A 333 -19.72 -8.83 -5.10
CA HIS A 333 -20.65 -9.88 -4.69
C HIS A 333 -20.06 -10.77 -3.59
N PHE A 334 -20.94 -11.49 -2.89
CA PHE A 334 -20.60 -12.53 -1.95
C PHE A 334 -21.36 -13.82 -2.32
N ASP A 335 -20.64 -14.91 -2.57
CA ASP A 335 -21.21 -16.21 -2.97
C ASP A 335 -21.48 -17.16 -1.78
N GLY A 336 -21.19 -16.72 -0.55
CA GLY A 336 -21.28 -17.55 0.67
C GLY A 336 -19.92 -17.97 1.23
N GLU A 337 -18.85 -17.81 0.45
CA GLU A 337 -17.46 -18.06 0.85
C GLU A 337 -16.53 -16.89 0.50
N PHE A 338 -16.61 -16.37 -0.72
CA PHE A 338 -15.75 -15.32 -1.24
C PHE A 338 -16.51 -14.02 -1.48
N VAL A 339 -15.92 -12.92 -1.03
CA VAL A 339 -16.26 -11.57 -1.48
C VAL A 339 -15.37 -11.25 -2.68
N THR A 340 -15.97 -11.00 -3.83
CA THR A 340 -15.25 -10.70 -5.08
C THR A 340 -15.62 -9.32 -5.59
N PHE A 341 -14.64 -8.54 -6.05
CA PHE A 341 -14.82 -7.21 -6.65
C PHE A 341 -13.57 -6.81 -7.45
N SER A 342 -13.67 -5.83 -8.33
CA SER A 342 -12.52 -5.21 -8.99
C SER A 342 -12.39 -3.73 -8.66
N LEU A 343 -11.15 -3.27 -8.53
CA LEU A 343 -10.79 -1.89 -8.23
C LEU A 343 -9.80 -1.36 -9.25
N GLU A 344 -9.91 -0.06 -9.53
CA GLU A 344 -8.96 0.68 -10.36
C GLU A 344 -7.57 0.74 -9.75
N ARG A 345 -6.56 0.98 -10.59
CA ARG A 345 -5.17 1.11 -10.15
C ARG A 345 -5.03 2.22 -9.09
N GLY A 346 -4.36 1.88 -7.99
CA GLY A 346 -4.09 2.82 -6.90
C GLY A 346 -5.19 2.91 -5.84
N MET A 347 -6.18 2.02 -5.92
CA MET A 347 -7.20 1.79 -4.89
C MET A 347 -6.88 0.55 -4.05
N TYR A 348 -7.46 0.47 -2.86
CA TYR A 348 -7.05 -0.47 -1.83
C TYR A 348 -8.22 -1.37 -1.41
N ALA A 349 -8.09 -2.69 -1.63
CA ALA A 349 -9.08 -3.68 -1.19
C ALA A 349 -9.34 -3.62 0.32
N THR A 350 -8.31 -3.29 1.11
CA THR A 350 -8.43 -3.14 2.57
C THR A 350 -9.35 -1.99 2.98
N VAL A 351 -9.54 -0.96 2.15
CA VAL A 351 -10.53 0.10 2.42
C VAL A 351 -11.94 -0.44 2.21
N VAL A 352 -12.16 -1.24 1.15
CA VAL A 352 -13.45 -1.93 0.91
C VAL A 352 -13.78 -2.88 2.07
N LEU A 353 -12.82 -3.71 2.49
CA LEU A 353 -13.00 -4.62 3.63
C LEU A 353 -13.24 -3.88 4.94
N SER A 354 -12.50 -2.79 5.17
CA SER A 354 -12.66 -1.94 6.34
C SER A 354 -14.03 -1.29 6.39
N GLU A 355 -14.58 -0.90 5.25
CA GLU A 355 -15.98 -0.51 5.17
C GLU A 355 -16.85 -1.70 5.55
N ILE A 356 -16.84 -2.80 4.77
CA ILE A 356 -17.71 -3.99 4.94
C ILE A 356 -17.75 -4.50 6.39
N LEU A 357 -16.58 -4.71 6.98
CA LEU A 357 -16.44 -5.38 8.27
C LEU A 357 -16.59 -4.42 9.45
N ASN A 358 -16.17 -3.17 9.29
CA ASN A 358 -15.99 -2.22 10.40
C ASN A 358 -15.20 -2.83 11.59
N ALA A 359 -14.22 -3.68 11.28
CA ALA A 359 -13.33 -4.33 12.24
C ALA A 359 -11.96 -3.64 12.28
N ASP A 360 -11.11 -4.01 13.25
CA ASP A 360 -9.72 -3.54 13.24
C ASP A 360 -9.05 -4.04 11.95
N PRO A 361 -8.47 -3.14 11.13
CA PRO A 361 -7.83 -3.53 9.88
C PRO A 361 -6.77 -4.60 10.02
N LYS A 362 -6.14 -4.72 11.19
CA LYS A 362 -5.16 -5.77 11.48
C LYS A 362 -5.73 -7.18 11.43
N GLU A 363 -7.05 -7.34 11.59
CA GLU A 363 -7.70 -8.65 11.50
C GLU A 363 -7.76 -9.17 10.05
N PHE A 364 -7.68 -8.27 9.06
CA PHE A 364 -7.83 -8.61 7.64
C PHE A 364 -6.72 -8.10 6.70
N THR A 365 -5.79 -7.27 7.17
CA THR A 365 -4.66 -6.74 6.37
C THR A 365 -3.45 -7.66 6.33
#